data_AF-A0A8J7IPU2-F1
#
_entry.id   AF-A0A8J7IPU2-F1
#
_cell.length_a   1.000
_cell.length_b   1.000
_cell.length_c   1.000
_cell.angle_alpha   90.00
_cell.angle_beta   90.00
_cell.angle_gamma   90.00
#
_symmetry.space_group_name_H-M   'P 1'
#
loop_
_entity.id
_entity.type
_entity.pdbx_description
1 polymer ?
#
loop_
_entity_poly.entity_id
_entity_poly.type
_entity_poly.pdbx_seq_one_letter_code
_entity_poly.pdbx_strand_id
1 'polypeptide(L)'
;MSNDFPHAATSAARILAEGIARAREERDLSLRQIAKLMGYKSSVVMSHMANGRIPIPIDRVPELAYHLQLDEASFLRAVVVQRHPDVSWHLLAEEGGFSVADSLAQELEAVLGDKLATLNDDQRAVMREVVSDRRPRRRWLSVHELHAVEILRQSFPRMQARGISSKALNALRTLGVEFRDLSS
;
A
#
# COMPACT_ATOMS: atom_id res chain seq x y z
N MET A 1 -15.79 4.35 -15.43
CA MET A 1 -16.52 4.42 -14.15
C MET A 1 -15.74 5.36 -13.25
N SER A 2 -16.33 6.48 -12.80
CA SER A 2 -15.66 7.36 -11.85
C SER A 2 -15.44 6.59 -10.54
N ASN A 3 -14.24 6.62 -10.00
CA ASN A 3 -13.97 6.05 -8.68
C ASN A 3 -14.69 6.92 -7.64
N ASP A 4 -15.74 6.37 -7.01
CA ASP A 4 -16.56 7.07 -6.02
C ASP A 4 -15.79 7.47 -4.75
N PHE A 5 -14.58 6.93 -4.55
CA PHE A 5 -13.72 7.17 -3.39
C PHE A 5 -12.25 7.32 -3.81
N PRO A 6 -11.88 8.45 -4.45
CA PRO A 6 -10.56 8.63 -5.05
C PRO A 6 -9.40 8.63 -4.04
N HIS A 7 -9.68 8.92 -2.77
CA HIS A 7 -8.66 9.02 -1.71
C HIS A 7 -8.74 7.89 -0.67
N ALA A 8 -9.56 6.85 -0.87
CA ALA A 8 -9.76 5.80 0.12
C ALA A 8 -8.45 5.09 0.54
N ALA A 9 -7.53 4.91 -0.41
CA ALA A 9 -6.24 4.25 -0.16
C ALA A 9 -5.18 5.17 0.46
N THR A 10 -5.46 6.46 0.64
CA THR A 10 -4.46 7.43 1.12
C THR A 10 -4.26 7.33 2.62
N SER A 11 -3.02 7.47 3.07
CA SER A 11 -2.66 7.44 4.50
C SER A 11 -3.41 8.51 5.30
N ALA A 12 -3.71 9.66 4.69
CA ALA A 12 -4.50 10.72 5.33
C ALA A 12 -5.93 10.27 5.70
N ALA A 13 -6.64 9.61 4.78
CA ALA A 13 -7.98 9.09 5.03
C ALA A 13 -7.96 8.01 6.11
N ARG A 14 -6.95 7.13 6.08
CA ARG A 14 -6.74 6.06 7.07
C ARG A 14 -6.49 6.60 8.47
N ILE A 15 -5.53 7.53 8.62
CA ILE A 15 -5.21 8.17 9.91
C ILE A 15 -6.46 8.86 10.49
N LEU A 16 -7.22 9.56 9.64
CA LEU A 16 -8.46 10.20 10.07
C LEU A 16 -9.51 9.17 10.52
N ALA A 17 -9.71 8.10 9.75
CA ALA A 17 -10.66 7.05 10.07
C ALA A 17 -10.31 6.34 11.39
N GLU A 18 -9.03 6.03 11.60
CA GLU A 18 -8.51 5.46 12.85
C GLU A 18 -8.70 6.42 14.03
N GLY A 19 -8.40 7.71 13.85
CA GLY A 19 -8.64 8.73 14.87
C GLY A 19 -10.10 8.82 15.30
N ILE A 20 -11.02 8.77 14.34
CA ILE A 20 -12.46 8.75 14.61
C ILE A 20 -12.86 7.47 15.33
N ALA A 21 -12.37 6.30 14.90
CA ALA A 21 -12.67 5.02 15.54
C ALA A 21 -12.21 5.01 17.00
N ARG A 22 -10.97 5.47 17.26
CA ARG A 22 -10.42 5.60 18.61
C ARG A 22 -11.24 6.55 19.48
N ALA A 23 -11.61 7.71 18.95
CA ALA A 23 -12.45 8.67 19.68
C ALA A 23 -13.85 8.11 20.02
N ARG A 24 -14.38 7.19 19.20
CA ARG A 24 -15.64 6.49 19.50
C ARG A 24 -15.44 5.45 20.61
N GLU A 25 -14.35 4.70 20.57
CA GLU A 25 -14.08 3.61 21.51
C GLU A 25 -13.64 4.12 22.90
N GLU A 26 -12.72 5.06 22.95
CA GLU A 26 -12.09 5.51 24.21
C GLU A 26 -12.85 6.64 24.89
N ARG A 27 -13.60 7.44 24.13
CA ARG A 27 -14.25 8.67 24.61
C ARG A 27 -15.77 8.69 24.41
N ASP A 28 -16.32 7.60 23.90
CA ASP A 28 -17.76 7.42 23.61
C ASP A 28 -18.37 8.59 22.79
N LEU A 29 -17.56 9.19 21.90
CA LEU A 29 -18.00 10.29 21.07
C LEU A 29 -18.57 9.77 19.75
N SER A 30 -19.84 10.08 19.46
CA SER A 30 -20.41 9.82 18.14
C SER A 30 -19.76 10.69 17.06
N LEU A 31 -19.80 10.20 15.81
CA LEU A 31 -19.32 10.97 14.64
C LEU A 31 -19.97 12.37 14.54
N ARG A 32 -21.22 12.52 14.98
CA ARG A 32 -21.92 13.81 15.03
C ARG A 32 -21.34 14.74 16.08
N GLN A 33 -21.02 14.25 17.27
CA GLN A 33 -20.38 15.04 18.32
C GLN A 33 -18.98 15.46 17.91
N ILE A 34 -18.20 14.53 17.36
CA ILE A 34 -16.85 14.81 16.84
C ILE A 34 -16.92 15.91 15.76
N ALA A 35 -17.87 15.83 14.82
CA ALA A 35 -18.02 16.82 13.75
C ALA A 35 -18.42 18.20 14.31
N LYS A 36 -19.32 18.22 15.30
CA LYS A 36 -19.76 19.45 15.98
C LYS A 36 -18.61 20.11 16.75
N LEU A 37 -17.76 19.34 17.42
CA LEU A 37 -16.58 19.85 18.14
C LEU A 37 -15.62 20.60 17.20
N MET A 38 -15.51 20.15 15.95
CA MET A 38 -14.64 20.74 14.93
C MET A 38 -15.35 21.74 14.01
N GLY A 39 -16.49 22.27 14.46
CA GLY A 39 -17.22 23.32 13.74
C GLY A 39 -17.89 22.87 12.44
N TYR A 40 -18.01 21.56 12.17
CA TYR A 40 -18.74 21.07 11.00
C TYR A 40 -20.25 21.06 11.26
N LYS A 41 -21.02 21.60 10.31
CA LYS A 41 -22.49 21.59 10.33
C LYS A 41 -23.09 20.19 10.20
N SER A 42 -22.33 19.24 9.66
CA SER A 42 -22.79 17.86 9.41
C SER A 42 -21.64 16.86 9.53
N SER A 43 -21.93 15.70 10.13
CA SER A 43 -21.03 14.54 10.17
C SER A 43 -20.73 13.93 8.80
N VAL A 44 -21.53 14.25 7.78
CA VAL A 44 -21.37 13.69 6.42
C VAL A 44 -20.02 14.09 5.83
N VAL A 45 -19.60 15.35 6.01
CA VAL A 45 -18.29 15.83 5.52
C VAL A 45 -17.16 15.00 6.13
N MET A 46 -17.24 14.72 7.42
CA MET A 46 -16.24 13.93 8.13
C MET A 46 -16.23 12.47 7.70
N SER A 47 -17.40 11.86 7.48
CA SER A 47 -17.52 10.53 6.89
C SER A 47 -16.92 10.48 5.47
N HIS A 48 -17.19 11.49 4.65
CA HIS A 48 -16.63 11.59 3.30
C HIS A 48 -15.11 11.72 3.30
N MET A 49 -14.53 12.49 4.24
CA MET A 49 -13.08 12.59 4.40
C MET A 49 -12.48 11.25 4.85
N ALA A 50 -13.06 10.62 5.88
CA ALA A 50 -12.57 9.36 6.43
C ALA A 50 -12.64 8.20 5.42
N ASN A 51 -13.68 8.17 4.59
CA ASN A 51 -13.83 7.18 3.53
C ASN A 51 -13.09 7.58 2.23
N GLY A 52 -12.40 8.72 2.22
CA GLY A 52 -11.64 9.18 1.06
C GLY A 52 -12.48 9.58 -0.16
N ARG A 53 -13.75 9.95 0.04
CA ARG A 53 -14.63 10.52 -1.00
C ARG A 53 -14.23 11.96 -1.34
N ILE A 54 -13.75 12.70 -0.35
CA ILE A 54 -13.20 14.05 -0.51
C ILE A 54 -11.84 14.14 0.20
N PRO A 55 -10.93 15.00 -0.26
CA PRO A 55 -9.66 15.21 0.42
C PRO A 55 -9.85 15.97 1.74
N ILE A 56 -8.92 15.79 2.65
CA ILE A 56 -8.88 16.50 3.93
C ILE A 56 -8.36 17.93 3.68
N PRO A 57 -9.01 18.98 4.20
CA PRO A 57 -8.51 20.35 4.11
C PRO A 57 -7.25 20.53 4.95
N ILE A 58 -6.16 21.04 4.35
CA ILE A 58 -4.89 21.29 5.05
C ILE A 58 -5.10 22.22 6.25
N ASP A 59 -5.89 23.29 6.08
CA ASP A 59 -6.13 24.28 7.14
C ASP A 59 -6.87 23.71 8.36
N ARG A 60 -7.50 22.53 8.22
CA ARG A 60 -8.22 21.85 9.31
C ARG A 60 -7.35 20.84 10.06
N VAL A 61 -6.13 20.59 9.59
CA VAL A 61 -5.23 19.59 10.17
C VAL A 61 -4.95 19.84 11.66
N PRO A 62 -4.60 21.07 12.12
CA PRO A 62 -4.28 21.28 13.53
C PRO A 62 -5.48 20.99 14.45
N GLU A 63 -6.68 21.44 14.05
CA GLU A 63 -7.91 21.22 14.78
C GLU A 63 -8.30 19.73 14.83
N LEU A 64 -8.21 19.05 13.69
CA LEU A 64 -8.46 17.60 13.59
C LEU A 64 -7.47 16.81 14.44
N ALA A 65 -6.17 17.13 14.36
CA ALA A 65 -5.13 16.45 15.12
C ALA A 65 -5.32 16.63 16.63
N TYR A 66 -5.62 17.86 17.07
CA TYR A 66 -5.89 18.16 18.48
C TYR A 66 -7.11 17.37 19.01
N HIS A 67 -8.25 17.44 18.32
CA HIS A 67 -9.49 16.84 18.82
C HIS A 67 -9.51 15.31 18.72
N LEU A 68 -8.80 14.73 17.75
CA LEU A 68 -8.70 13.28 17.55
C LEU A 68 -7.42 12.67 18.16
N GLN A 69 -6.60 13.49 18.84
CA GLN A 69 -5.34 13.07 19.46
C GLN A 69 -4.41 12.34 18.47
N LEU A 70 -4.22 12.95 17.31
CA LEU A 70 -3.33 12.45 16.26
C LEU A 70 -1.97 13.13 16.38
N ASP A 71 -0.93 12.46 15.89
CA ASP A 71 0.35 13.13 15.65
C ASP A 71 0.19 14.15 14.52
N GLU A 72 0.15 15.44 14.87
CA GLU A 72 -0.12 16.53 13.93
C GLU A 72 0.90 16.54 12.78
N ALA A 73 2.18 16.30 13.07
CA ALA A 73 3.22 16.32 12.06
C ALA A 73 3.01 15.20 11.03
N SER A 74 2.79 13.95 11.46
CA SER A 74 2.51 12.83 10.56
C SER A 74 1.19 13.01 9.80
N PHE A 75 0.17 13.53 10.46
CA PHE A 75 -1.12 13.76 9.82
C PHE A 75 -1.05 14.87 8.76
N LEU A 76 -0.39 15.99 9.05
CA LEU A 76 -0.15 17.06 8.08
C LEU A 76 0.59 16.55 6.85
N ARG A 77 1.66 15.78 7.06
CA ARG A 77 2.42 15.17 5.96
C ARG A 77 1.51 14.33 5.06
N ALA A 78 0.70 13.46 5.66
CA ALA A 78 -0.22 12.61 4.92
C ALA A 78 -1.24 13.43 4.11
N VAL A 79 -1.79 14.51 4.69
CA VAL A 79 -2.75 15.38 4.00
C VAL A 79 -2.12 16.14 2.84
N VAL A 80 -0.88 16.62 3.00
CA VAL A 80 -0.14 17.28 1.91
C VAL A 80 0.09 16.34 0.74
N VAL A 81 0.53 15.09 0.98
CA VAL A 81 0.68 14.06 -0.06
C VAL A 81 -0.66 13.75 -0.75
N GLN A 82 -1.74 13.63 0.02
CA GLN A 82 -3.07 13.36 -0.53
C GLN A 82 -3.54 14.44 -1.52
N ARG A 83 -3.26 15.73 -1.24
CA ARG A 83 -3.71 16.85 -2.07
C ARG A 83 -2.80 17.16 -3.25
N HIS A 84 -1.56 16.72 -3.19
CA HIS A 84 -0.54 16.97 -4.20
C HIS A 84 0.16 15.67 -4.60
N PRO A 85 -0.57 14.70 -5.18
CA PRO A 85 -0.02 13.40 -5.56
C PRO A 85 1.02 13.50 -6.68
N ASP A 86 0.94 14.55 -7.50
CA ASP A 86 1.85 14.77 -8.63
C ASP A 86 3.21 15.36 -8.21
N VAL A 87 3.33 15.77 -6.94
CA VAL A 87 4.58 16.33 -6.41
C VAL A 87 5.49 15.20 -5.95
N SER A 88 6.72 15.22 -6.42
CA SER A 88 7.77 14.29 -6.01
C SER A 88 8.34 14.66 -4.63
N TRP A 89 7.56 14.40 -3.58
CA TRP A 89 7.90 14.77 -2.18
C TRP A 89 9.22 14.18 -1.67
N HIS A 90 9.70 13.08 -2.27
CA HIS A 90 11.01 12.51 -1.97
C HIS A 90 12.18 13.46 -2.32
N LEU A 91 12.00 14.38 -3.27
CA LEU A 91 13.00 15.39 -3.65
C LEU A 91 13.04 16.56 -2.66
N LEU A 92 11.97 16.77 -1.90
CA LEU A 92 11.87 17.84 -0.89
C LEU A 92 12.27 17.34 0.51
N ALA A 93 12.54 16.04 0.65
CA ALA A 93 12.81 15.40 1.93
C ALA A 93 14.26 15.51 2.42
N GLU A 94 15.17 16.07 1.62
CA GLU A 94 16.61 16.05 1.90
C GLU A 94 17.05 16.84 3.15
N GLU A 95 16.22 17.71 3.73
CA GLU A 95 16.58 18.44 4.96
C GLU A 95 15.55 18.38 6.10
N GLY A 96 14.40 17.70 5.94
CA GLY A 96 13.37 17.73 6.99
C GLY A 96 12.15 16.83 6.79
N GLY A 97 12.32 15.53 7.06
CA GLY A 97 11.25 14.72 7.65
C GLY A 97 10.02 14.35 6.80
N PHE A 98 10.02 14.50 5.48
CA PHE A 98 8.98 13.93 4.61
C PHE A 98 9.38 12.51 4.14
N SER A 99 9.32 11.53 5.03
CA SER A 99 9.61 10.13 4.68
C SER A 99 8.37 9.43 4.12
N VAL A 100 8.24 9.37 2.80
CA VAL A 100 7.31 8.43 2.12
C VAL A 100 7.68 6.97 2.44
N ALA A 101 8.90 6.72 2.89
CA ALA A 101 9.36 5.39 3.29
C ALA A 101 8.59 4.84 4.51
N ASP A 102 8.03 5.71 5.37
CA ASP A 102 7.23 5.28 6.52
C ASP A 102 5.91 4.63 6.09
N SER A 103 5.32 5.07 4.97
CA SER A 103 4.06 4.49 4.46
C SER A 103 4.28 3.09 3.88
N LEU A 104 5.33 2.91 3.07
CA LEU A 104 5.62 1.60 2.48
C LEU A 104 6.08 0.60 3.54
N ALA A 105 6.91 1.03 4.49
CA ALA A 105 7.33 0.18 5.59
C ALA A 105 6.13 -0.29 6.42
N GLN A 106 5.21 0.62 6.78
CA GLN A 106 3.97 0.26 7.49
C GLN A 106 3.07 -0.69 6.69
N GLU A 107 2.90 -0.46 5.39
CA GLU A 107 2.11 -1.34 4.53
C GLU A 107 2.71 -2.76 4.46
N LEU A 108 4.03 -2.87 4.35
CA LEU A 108 4.72 -4.16 4.34
C LEU A 108 4.66 -4.86 5.71
N GLU A 109 4.79 -4.12 6.81
CA GLU A 109 4.62 -4.66 8.16
C GLU A 109 3.19 -5.19 8.40
N ALA A 110 2.17 -4.49 7.88
CA ALA A 110 0.78 -4.95 7.96
C ALA A 110 0.55 -6.24 7.17
N VAL A 111 1.17 -6.40 6.00
CA VAL A 111 1.10 -7.63 5.20
C VAL A 111 1.86 -8.78 5.87
N LEU A 112 3.01 -8.48 6.49
CA LEU A 112 3.83 -9.45 7.21
C LEU A 112 3.18 -9.90 8.52
N GLY A 113 2.36 -9.04 9.15
CA GLY A 113 1.82 -9.23 10.49
C GLY A 113 2.86 -9.03 11.60
N ASP A 114 4.04 -8.49 11.26
CA ASP A 114 5.17 -8.28 12.16
C ASP A 114 6.08 -7.15 11.64
N LYS A 115 7.07 -6.73 12.44
CA LYS A 115 8.02 -5.67 12.08
C LYS A 115 9.02 -6.14 11.02
N LEU A 116 9.38 -5.26 10.08
CA LEU A 116 10.42 -5.60 9.07
C LEU A 116 11.78 -5.92 9.72
N ALA A 117 12.00 -5.43 10.94
CA ALA A 117 13.18 -5.75 11.75
C ALA A 117 13.26 -7.23 12.19
N THR A 118 12.17 -7.99 12.17
CA THR A 118 12.14 -9.41 12.59
C THR A 118 12.38 -10.38 11.43
N LEU A 119 12.47 -9.88 10.19
CA LEU A 119 12.80 -10.70 9.02
C LEU A 119 14.09 -11.49 9.26
N ASN A 120 14.08 -12.76 8.85
CA ASN A 120 15.28 -13.60 8.91
C ASN A 120 16.26 -13.27 7.77
N ASP A 121 17.46 -13.84 7.83
CA ASP A 121 18.53 -13.52 6.88
C ASP A 121 18.19 -13.89 5.43
N ASP A 122 17.49 -14.99 5.21
CA ASP A 122 17.06 -15.43 3.87
C ASP A 122 16.04 -14.46 3.27
N GLN A 123 15.06 -14.02 4.06
CA GLN A 123 14.06 -13.03 3.66
C GLN A 123 14.72 -11.68 3.35
N ARG A 124 15.68 -11.24 4.18
CA ARG A 124 16.44 -10.01 3.93
C ARG A 124 17.27 -10.11 2.65
N ALA A 125 17.88 -11.26 2.37
CA ALA A 125 18.66 -11.49 1.15
C ALA A 125 17.77 -11.40 -0.09
N VAL A 126 16.62 -12.06 -0.08
CA VAL A 126 15.60 -12.00 -1.13
C VAL A 126 15.13 -10.56 -1.36
N MET A 127 14.77 -9.83 -0.30
CA MET A 127 14.34 -8.44 -0.43
C MET A 127 15.42 -7.54 -1.05
N ARG A 128 16.69 -7.72 -0.66
CA ARG A 128 17.80 -6.97 -1.27
C ARG A 128 17.95 -7.28 -2.77
N GLU A 129 17.77 -8.53 -3.17
CA GLU A 129 17.81 -8.92 -4.59
C GLU A 129 16.64 -8.30 -5.38
N VAL A 130 15.42 -8.32 -4.82
CA VAL A 130 14.23 -7.69 -5.44
C VAL A 130 14.46 -6.19 -5.64
N VAL A 131 14.93 -5.48 -4.62
CA VAL A 131 15.15 -4.03 -4.65
C VAL A 131 16.28 -3.65 -5.61
N SER A 132 17.30 -4.51 -5.73
CA SER A 132 18.44 -4.27 -6.62
C SER A 132 18.11 -4.50 -8.10
N ASP A 133 17.00 -5.17 -8.41
CA ASP A 133 16.58 -5.43 -9.79
C ASP A 133 15.86 -4.20 -10.39
N ARG A 134 16.30 -3.76 -11.57
CA ARG A 134 15.67 -2.65 -12.31
C ARG A 134 14.30 -3.02 -12.92
N ARG A 135 13.98 -4.32 -13.04
CA ARG A 135 12.74 -4.83 -13.62
C ARG A 135 12.21 -6.02 -12.82
N PRO A 136 11.83 -5.83 -11.54
CA PRO A 136 11.47 -6.94 -10.65
C PRO A 136 10.32 -7.78 -11.20
N ARG A 137 9.29 -7.16 -11.82
CA ARG A 137 8.15 -7.85 -12.46
C ARG A 137 8.52 -8.80 -13.62
N ARG A 138 9.73 -8.73 -14.17
CA ARG A 138 10.18 -9.65 -15.23
C ARG A 138 10.91 -10.89 -14.69
N ARG A 139 11.54 -10.75 -13.52
CA ARG A 139 12.39 -11.80 -12.93
C ARG A 139 11.68 -12.50 -11.78
N TRP A 140 10.86 -11.77 -11.04
CA TRP A 140 10.12 -12.26 -9.89
C TRP A 140 8.70 -12.61 -10.27
N LEU A 141 8.24 -13.73 -9.72
CA LEU A 141 6.93 -14.29 -10.00
C LEU A 141 5.88 -13.61 -9.15
N SER A 142 4.77 -13.21 -9.77
CA SER A 142 3.55 -12.87 -9.06
C SER A 142 2.91 -14.10 -8.42
N VAL A 143 1.97 -13.87 -7.50
CA VAL A 143 1.16 -14.95 -6.88
C VAL A 143 0.46 -15.81 -7.93
N HIS A 144 0.08 -15.22 -9.06
CA HIS A 144 -0.63 -15.92 -10.13
C HIS A 144 0.32 -16.79 -10.98
N GLU A 145 1.58 -16.38 -11.11
CA GLU A 145 2.62 -17.15 -11.80
C GLU A 145 3.22 -18.24 -10.91
N LEU A 146 3.16 -18.06 -9.59
CA LEU A 146 3.75 -18.98 -8.61
C LEU A 146 3.20 -20.40 -8.79
N HIS A 147 1.88 -20.55 -8.94
CA HIS A 147 1.25 -21.86 -9.09
C HIS A 147 1.76 -22.61 -10.34
N ALA A 148 1.85 -21.91 -11.48
CA ALA A 148 2.38 -22.51 -12.71
C ALA A 148 3.85 -22.91 -12.55
N VAL A 149 4.66 -22.09 -11.88
CA VAL A 149 6.08 -22.40 -11.64
C VAL A 149 6.26 -23.52 -10.60
N GLU A 150 5.38 -23.64 -9.61
CA GLU A 150 5.39 -24.76 -8.67
C GLU A 150 5.12 -26.09 -9.38
N ILE A 151 4.13 -26.13 -10.27
CA ILE A 151 3.86 -27.31 -11.11
C ILE A 151 5.09 -27.65 -11.97
N LEU A 152 5.75 -26.63 -12.55
CA LEU A 152 6.98 -26.83 -13.32
C LEU A 152 8.14 -27.33 -12.44
N ARG A 153 8.29 -26.85 -11.21
CA ARG A 153 9.32 -27.32 -10.26
C ARG A 153 9.10 -28.77 -9.85
N GLN A 154 7.85 -29.16 -9.63
CA GLN A 154 7.49 -30.55 -9.33
C GLN A 154 7.75 -31.47 -10.52
N SER A 155 7.39 -31.02 -11.72
CA SER A 155 7.58 -31.76 -12.98
C SER A 155 9.05 -31.83 -13.39
N PHE A 156 9.85 -30.82 -13.04
CA PHE A 156 11.28 -30.72 -13.38
C PHE A 156 12.12 -30.37 -12.14
N PRO A 157 12.37 -31.32 -11.22
CA PRO A 157 13.05 -31.03 -9.94
C PRO A 157 14.46 -30.44 -10.08
N ARG A 158 15.14 -30.70 -11.20
CA ARG A 158 16.48 -30.17 -11.49
C ARG A 158 16.48 -28.75 -12.06
N MET A 159 15.31 -28.17 -12.33
CA MET A 159 15.17 -26.84 -12.92
C MET A 159 15.82 -25.75 -12.06
N GLN A 160 15.71 -25.84 -10.73
CA GLN A 160 16.28 -24.84 -9.83
C GLN A 160 17.81 -24.79 -9.87
N ALA A 161 18.46 -25.94 -10.12
CA ALA A 161 19.92 -26.04 -10.10
C ALA A 161 20.58 -25.96 -11.48
N ARG A 162 19.88 -26.40 -12.54
CA ARG A 162 20.46 -26.54 -13.90
C ARG A 162 19.64 -25.89 -15.01
N GLY A 163 18.53 -25.23 -14.66
CA GLY A 163 17.57 -24.72 -15.64
C GLY A 163 16.77 -25.85 -16.33
N ILE A 164 15.91 -25.46 -17.26
CA ILE A 164 15.14 -26.39 -18.10
C ILE A 164 15.98 -26.73 -19.33
N SER A 165 15.97 -28.01 -19.75
CA SER A 165 16.65 -28.42 -20.97
C SER A 165 16.06 -27.76 -22.22
N SER A 166 16.88 -27.51 -23.25
CA SER A 166 16.43 -26.88 -24.49
C SER A 166 15.29 -27.65 -25.18
N LYS A 167 15.29 -28.99 -25.06
CA LYS A 167 14.23 -29.85 -25.57
C LYS A 167 12.89 -29.60 -24.86
N ALA A 168 12.92 -29.47 -23.53
CA ALA A 168 11.72 -29.19 -22.73
C ALA A 168 11.23 -27.75 -22.92
N LEU A 169 12.14 -26.77 -23.06
CA LEU A 169 11.77 -25.38 -23.41
C LEU A 169 11.08 -25.30 -24.77
N ASN A 170 11.54 -26.06 -25.77
CA ASN A 170 10.88 -26.10 -27.08
C ASN A 170 9.49 -26.73 -27.00
N ALA A 171 9.31 -27.82 -26.22
CA ALA A 171 7.99 -28.42 -26.01
C ALA A 171 7.01 -27.45 -25.34
N LEU A 172 7.46 -26.69 -24.32
CA LEU A 172 6.67 -25.65 -23.66
C LEU A 172 6.30 -24.51 -24.61
N ARG A 173 7.20 -24.12 -25.52
CA ARG A 173 6.89 -23.11 -26.55
C ARG A 173 5.80 -23.59 -27.50
N THR A 174 5.84 -24.85 -27.94
CA THR A 174 4.83 -25.40 -28.83
C THR A 174 3.45 -25.45 -28.17
N LEU A 175 3.38 -25.90 -26.91
CA LEU A 175 2.14 -25.89 -26.12
C LEU A 175 1.59 -24.47 -25.88
N GLY A 176 2.47 -23.49 -25.67
CA GLY A 176 2.07 -22.09 -25.46
C GLY A 176 1.46 -21.42 -26.70
N VAL A 177 1.73 -21.94 -27.91
CA VAL A 177 1.09 -21.47 -29.15
C VAL A 177 -0.37 -21.94 -29.20
N GLU A 178 -0.64 -23.21 -28.84
CA GLU A 178 -2.01 -23.77 -28.82
C GLU A 178 -2.94 -23.07 -27.80
N PHE A 179 -2.42 -22.66 -26.64
CA PHE A 179 -3.20 -21.90 -25.66
C PHE A 179 -3.59 -20.49 -26.14
N ARG A 180 -2.80 -19.90 -27.03
CA ARG A 180 -3.06 -18.56 -27.59
C ARG A 180 -4.21 -18.58 -28.60
N ASP A 181 -4.30 -19.66 -29.36
CA ASP A 181 -5.35 -19.87 -30.37
C ASP A 181 -6.71 -20.22 -29.73
N LEU A 182 -6.73 -20.72 -28.49
CA LEU A 182 -7.95 -20.99 -27.71
C LEU A 182 -8.51 -19.77 -26.96
N SER A 183 -7.74 -18.69 -26.88
CA SER A 183 -8.07 -17.48 -26.11
C SER A 183 -8.46 -16.28 -26.99
N SER A 184 -8.63 -16.51 -28.30
CA SER A 184 -9.09 -15.54 -29.31
C SER A 184 -10.55 -15.80 -29.66
#